data_AF-A0A9P5SAN0-F1
#
_entry.id   AF-A0A9P5SAN0-F1
#
_cell.length_a   1.000
_cell.length_b   1.000
_cell.length_c   1.000
_cell.angle_alpha   90.00
_cell.angle_beta   90.00
_cell.angle_gamma   90.00
#
_symmetry.space_group_name_H-M   'P 1'
#
loop_
_entity.id
_entity.type
_entity.pdbx_description
1 polymer ?
#
loop_
_entity_poly.entity_id
_entity_poly.type
_entity_poly.pdbx_seq_one_letter_code
_entity_poly.pdbx_strand_id
1 'polypeptide(L)'
;AWLRGAGCVPIHNLMEDAATAEISRSQLWQWAKHGAKTDAGVTVTAEYLLKVLDEEVAKLAKEMGEQRFKASKIPQAKAHLSTQITGKDYADFLTTLLYEDIVTIEEVKAKI
;
A
#
# COMPACT_ATOMS: atom_id res chain seq x y z
N ALA A 1 -1.54 7.16 -4.92
CA ALA A 1 -1.11 8.31 -5.75
C ALA A 1 0.02 7.90 -6.69
N TRP A 2 1.04 7.20 -6.18
CA TRP A 2 2.12 6.61 -6.96
C TRP A 2 1.63 5.80 -8.18
N LEU A 3 0.66 4.89 -8.00
CA LEU A 3 -0.02 4.14 -9.08
C LEU A 3 -0.78 4.99 -10.13
N ARG A 4 -0.81 6.32 -9.97
CA ARG A 4 -1.36 7.27 -10.94
C ARG A 4 -0.27 8.19 -11.51
N GLY A 5 0.99 7.86 -11.33
CA GLY A 5 2.15 8.64 -11.79
C GLY A 5 2.53 9.83 -10.89
N ALA A 6 1.98 9.94 -9.68
CA ALA A 6 2.30 11.02 -8.74
C ALA A 6 3.14 10.51 -7.57
N GLY A 7 4.44 10.84 -7.57
CA GLY A 7 5.42 10.40 -6.56
C GLY A 7 5.62 11.33 -5.36
N CYS A 8 5.04 12.53 -5.40
CA CYS A 8 5.13 13.55 -4.35
C CYS A 8 3.71 14.02 -4.05
N VAL A 9 3.23 13.79 -2.81
CA VAL A 9 1.79 13.78 -2.52
C VAL A 9 1.52 14.47 -1.18
N PRO A 10 0.66 15.51 -1.14
CA PRO A 10 0.25 16.09 0.12
C PRO A 10 -0.72 15.13 0.84
N ILE A 11 -0.36 14.66 2.02
CA ILE A 11 -1.21 13.86 2.90
C ILE A 11 -1.15 14.49 4.30
N HIS A 12 -2.32 14.83 4.86
CA HIS A 12 -2.41 15.51 6.17
C HIS A 12 -1.52 16.77 6.30
N ASN A 13 -1.42 17.55 5.21
CA ASN A 13 -0.58 18.75 5.09
C ASN A 13 0.95 18.48 5.13
N LEU A 14 1.38 17.22 5.06
CA LEU A 14 2.77 16.82 4.89
C LEU A 14 3.02 16.39 3.45
N MET A 15 4.23 16.66 2.94
CA MET A 15 4.62 16.25 1.60
C MET A 15 5.25 14.86 1.67
N GLU A 16 4.50 13.85 1.25
CA GLU A 16 4.92 12.47 1.32
C GLU A 16 5.51 12.00 -0.01
N ASP A 17 6.57 11.20 0.08
CA ASP A 17 7.19 10.51 -1.05
C ASP A 17 7.19 8.98 -0.83
N ALA A 18 7.96 8.26 -1.66
CA ALA A 18 8.06 6.81 -1.54
C ALA A 18 8.68 6.37 -0.21
N ALA A 19 9.61 7.13 0.38
CA ALA A 19 10.29 6.75 1.60
C ALA A 19 9.34 6.69 2.81
N THR A 20 8.35 7.60 2.88
CA THR A 20 7.30 7.52 3.91
C THR A 20 6.50 6.22 3.77
N ALA A 21 6.14 5.84 2.55
CA ALA A 21 5.43 4.59 2.31
C ALA A 21 6.31 3.36 2.64
N GLU A 22 7.61 3.39 2.34
CA GLU A 22 8.57 2.34 2.68
C GLU A 22 8.67 2.12 4.19
N ILE A 23 8.92 3.18 4.97
CA ILE A 23 9.07 3.03 6.42
C ILE A 23 7.75 2.57 7.06
N SER A 24 6.62 3.07 6.55
CA SER A 24 5.29 2.68 7.03
C SER A 24 5.02 1.19 6.83
N ARG A 25 5.23 0.64 5.63
CA ARG A 25 5.01 -0.80 5.38
C ARG A 25 6.02 -1.67 6.15
N SER A 26 7.27 -1.21 6.26
CA SER A 26 8.35 -1.92 6.96
C SER A 26 8.03 -2.09 8.43
N GLN A 27 7.51 -1.02 9.07
CA GLN A 27 7.17 -1.06 10.47
C GLN A 27 6.04 -2.05 10.76
N LEU A 28 4.99 -2.04 9.93
CA LEU A 28 3.87 -2.98 10.04
C LEU A 28 4.33 -4.43 9.84
N TRP A 29 5.14 -4.68 8.81
CA TRP A 29 5.72 -6.00 8.56
C TRP A 29 6.54 -6.49 9.75
N GLN A 30 7.40 -5.63 10.32
CA GLN A 30 8.24 -5.97 11.46
C GLN A 30 7.39 -6.29 12.70
N TRP A 31 6.34 -5.51 12.95
CA TRP A 31 5.42 -5.77 14.06
C TRP A 31 4.73 -7.13 13.94
N ALA A 32 4.24 -7.49 12.75
CA ALA A 32 3.66 -8.81 12.51
C ALA A 32 4.69 -9.93 12.62
N LYS A 33 5.90 -9.73 12.09
CA LYS A 33 6.98 -10.72 12.11
C LYS A 33 7.41 -11.08 13.54
N HIS A 34 7.51 -10.07 14.40
CA HIS A 34 8.06 -10.22 15.75
C HIS A 34 6.99 -10.24 16.85
N GLY A 35 5.71 -10.16 16.50
CA GLY A 35 4.62 -10.17 17.47
C GLY A 35 4.67 -8.98 18.42
N ALA A 36 4.90 -7.77 17.87
CA ALA A 36 4.87 -6.54 18.66
C ALA A 36 3.50 -6.39 19.34
N LYS A 37 3.45 -5.66 20.46
CA LYS A 37 2.21 -5.41 21.19
C LYS A 37 1.83 -3.93 21.08
N THR A 38 0.55 -3.67 20.91
CA THR A 38 -0.01 -2.32 21.06
C THR A 38 0.09 -1.86 22.51
N ASP A 39 -0.17 -0.58 22.76
CA ASP A 39 -0.30 0.00 24.10
C ASP A 39 -1.41 -0.68 24.93
N ALA A 40 -2.47 -1.13 24.29
CA ALA A 40 -3.54 -1.93 24.89
C ALA A 40 -3.16 -3.42 25.11
N GLY A 41 -1.92 -3.83 24.78
CA GLY A 41 -1.41 -5.19 24.98
C GLY A 41 -1.82 -6.21 23.90
N VAL A 42 -2.46 -5.76 22.81
CA VAL A 42 -2.87 -6.63 21.70
C VAL A 42 -1.65 -6.99 20.85
N THR A 43 -1.41 -8.28 20.61
CA THR A 43 -0.37 -8.73 19.69
C THR A 43 -0.75 -8.36 18.26
N VAL A 44 0.16 -7.67 17.56
CA VAL A 44 0.03 -7.35 16.14
C VAL A 44 0.35 -8.61 15.33
N THR A 45 -0.70 -9.23 14.76
CA THR A 45 -0.58 -10.36 13.83
C THR A 45 -0.90 -9.94 12.40
N ALA A 46 -0.64 -10.82 11.43
CA ALA A 46 -1.04 -10.59 10.04
C ALA A 46 -2.56 -10.36 9.93
N GLU A 47 -3.36 -11.17 10.61
CA GLU A 47 -4.83 -11.09 10.59
C GLU A 47 -5.31 -9.76 11.21
N TYR A 48 -4.65 -9.32 12.29
CA TYR A 48 -4.93 -8.02 12.90
C TYR A 48 -4.66 -6.87 11.91
N LEU A 49 -3.51 -6.87 11.26
CA LEU A 49 -3.15 -5.83 10.29
C LEU A 49 -4.04 -5.83 9.05
N LEU A 50 -4.41 -7.00 8.53
CA LEU A 50 -5.33 -7.11 7.39
C LEU A 50 -6.72 -6.59 7.74
N LYS A 51 -7.20 -6.87 8.95
CA LYS A 51 -8.45 -6.30 9.46
C LYS A 51 -8.38 -4.77 9.55
N VAL A 52 -7.31 -4.21 10.14
CA VAL A 52 -7.14 -2.76 10.23
C VAL A 52 -7.05 -2.13 8.84
N LEU A 53 -6.34 -2.75 7.89
CA LEU A 53 -6.28 -2.30 6.51
C LEU A 53 -7.66 -2.26 5.85
N ASP A 54 -8.51 -3.27 6.08
CA ASP A 54 -9.89 -3.29 5.59
C ASP A 54 -10.73 -2.14 6.18
N GLU A 55 -10.60 -1.90 7.48
CA GLU A 55 -11.30 -0.83 8.19
C GLU A 55 -10.89 0.56 7.68
N GLU A 56 -9.59 0.82 7.50
CA GLU A 56 -9.10 2.10 6.98
C GLU A 56 -9.52 2.33 5.53
N VAL A 57 -9.47 1.29 4.68
CA VAL A 57 -9.95 1.40 3.31
C VAL A 57 -11.45 1.65 3.26
N ALA A 58 -12.24 1.05 4.15
CA ALA A 58 -13.68 1.30 4.24
C ALA A 58 -14.00 2.74 4.66
N LYS A 59 -13.22 3.33 5.57
CA LYS A 59 -13.33 4.76 5.94
C LYS A 59 -13.06 5.65 4.73
N LEU A 60 -11.97 5.41 3.99
CA LEU A 60 -11.65 6.15 2.77
C LEU A 60 -12.74 6.02 1.71
N ALA A 61 -13.32 4.82 1.54
CA ALA A 61 -14.43 4.60 0.61
C ALA A 61 -15.67 5.43 0.98
N LYS A 62 -15.98 5.52 2.28
CA LYS A 62 -17.09 6.33 2.80
C LYS A 62 -16.87 7.82 2.59
N GLU A 63 -15.66 8.31 2.86
CA GLU A 63 -15.30 9.74 2.72
C GLU A 63 -15.31 10.20 1.26
N MET A 64 -14.83 9.37 0.34
CA MET A 64 -14.77 9.73 -1.09
C MET A 64 -16.07 9.51 -1.85
N GLY A 65 -16.97 8.67 -1.33
CA GLY A 65 -18.13 8.15 -2.04
C GLY A 65 -17.80 6.96 -2.95
N GLU A 66 -18.76 6.04 -3.08
CA GLU A 66 -18.56 4.73 -3.70
C GLU A 66 -18.08 4.78 -5.15
N GLN A 67 -18.67 5.67 -5.96
CA GLN A 67 -18.31 5.81 -7.38
C GLN A 67 -16.86 6.25 -7.56
N ARG A 68 -16.42 7.25 -6.76
CA ARG A 68 -15.05 7.76 -6.79
C ARG A 68 -14.06 6.72 -6.25
N PHE A 69 -14.45 5.97 -5.23
CA PHE A 69 -13.63 4.88 -4.69
C PHE A 69 -13.38 3.78 -5.72
N LYS A 70 -14.45 3.30 -6.39
CA LYS A 70 -14.34 2.27 -7.44
C LYS A 70 -13.46 2.71 -8.62
N ALA A 71 -13.54 3.99 -9.01
CA ALA A 71 -12.70 4.55 -10.06
C ALA A 71 -11.25 4.85 -9.60
N SER A 72 -10.96 4.76 -8.30
CA SER A 72 -9.63 5.06 -7.75
C SER A 72 -8.67 3.86 -7.86
N LYS A 73 -7.39 4.12 -7.62
CA LYS A 73 -6.35 3.09 -7.48
C LYS A 73 -6.21 2.54 -6.05
N ILE A 74 -7.11 2.90 -5.12
CA ILE A 74 -7.06 2.40 -3.74
C ILE A 74 -7.27 0.89 -3.65
N PRO A 75 -8.24 0.27 -4.37
CA PRO A 75 -8.40 -1.19 -4.35
C PRO A 75 -7.13 -1.93 -4.78
N GLN A 76 -6.45 -1.42 -5.82
CA GLN A 76 -5.19 -1.98 -6.29
C GLN A 76 -4.08 -1.77 -5.25
N ALA A 77 -3.91 -0.56 -4.72
CA ALA A 77 -2.91 -0.27 -3.68
C ALA A 77 -3.09 -1.16 -2.43
N LYS A 78 -4.35 -1.39 -2.01
CA LYS A 78 -4.69 -2.31 -0.92
C LYS A 78 -4.22 -3.73 -1.23
N ALA A 79 -4.43 -4.21 -2.46
CA ALA A 79 -4.05 -5.56 -2.87
C ALA A 79 -2.53 -5.78 -2.80
N HIS A 80 -1.71 -4.79 -3.17
CA HIS A 80 -0.25 -4.90 -2.98
C HIS A 80 0.12 -4.81 -1.50
N LEU A 81 -0.39 -3.80 -0.78
CA LEU A 81 -0.04 -3.56 0.62
C LEU A 81 -0.40 -4.74 1.53
N SER A 82 -1.52 -5.41 1.28
CA SER A 82 -1.97 -6.57 2.06
C SER A 82 -0.96 -7.72 2.05
N THR A 83 -0.18 -7.89 0.97
CA THR A 83 0.88 -8.91 0.90
C THR A 83 2.12 -8.50 1.70
N GLN A 84 2.40 -7.20 1.76
CA GLN A 84 3.67 -6.64 2.26
C GLN A 84 3.70 -6.37 3.76
N ILE A 85 2.58 -6.49 4.47
CA ILE A 85 2.48 -6.17 5.90
C ILE A 85 2.34 -7.41 6.80
N THR A 86 2.35 -8.62 6.23
CA THR A 86 2.00 -9.85 6.95
C THR A 86 3.12 -10.46 7.81
N GLY A 87 4.36 -9.95 7.72
CA GLY A 87 5.51 -10.55 8.37
C GLY A 87 6.04 -11.83 7.68
N LYS A 88 5.55 -12.15 6.47
CA LYS A 88 6.02 -13.27 5.65
C LYS A 88 6.88 -12.76 4.50
N ASP A 89 6.31 -12.69 3.31
CA ASP A 89 6.99 -12.18 2.13
C ASP A 89 7.15 -10.65 2.22
N TYR A 90 8.26 -10.15 1.68
CA TYR A 90 8.59 -8.74 1.68
C TYR A 90 9.45 -8.41 0.47
N ALA A 91 9.00 -7.48 -0.37
CA ALA A 91 9.77 -6.95 -1.48
C ALA A 91 10.80 -5.94 -0.95
N ASP A 92 12.02 -5.98 -1.49
CA ASP A 92 13.10 -5.06 -1.10
C ASP A 92 12.69 -3.59 -1.26
N PHE A 93 11.99 -3.27 -2.35
CA PHE A 93 11.49 -1.94 -2.64
C PHE A 93 10.03 -1.99 -3.13
N LEU A 94 9.20 -1.11 -2.58
CA LEU A 94 7.82 -0.91 -3.02
C LEU A 94 7.78 -0.42 -4.47
N THR A 95 8.78 0.36 -4.88
CA THR A 95 8.83 0.93 -6.23
C THR A 95 8.99 -0.15 -7.29
N THR A 96 9.79 -1.18 -7.03
CA THR A 96 9.91 -2.36 -7.91
C THR A 96 8.63 -3.19 -7.87
N LEU A 97 8.05 -3.38 -6.68
CA LEU A 97 6.79 -4.14 -6.53
C LEU A 97 5.65 -3.56 -7.37
N LEU A 98 5.57 -2.24 -7.47
CA LEU A 98 4.51 -1.53 -8.19
C LEU A 98 4.89 -1.11 -9.61
N TYR A 99 6.11 -1.41 -10.07
CA TYR A 99 6.63 -0.84 -11.31
C TYR A 99 5.82 -1.31 -12.53
N GLU A 100 5.47 -2.59 -12.57
CA GLU A 100 4.65 -3.20 -13.63
C GLU A 100 3.25 -2.56 -13.73
N ASP A 101 2.74 -1.98 -12.64
CA ASP A 101 1.43 -1.33 -12.62
C ASP A 101 1.42 0.10 -13.17
N ILE A 102 2.61 0.70 -13.37
CA ILE A 102 2.76 2.07 -13.85
C ILE A 102 3.42 2.16 -15.23
N VAL A 103 4.06 1.09 -15.69
CA VAL A 103 4.64 1.04 -17.03
C VAL A 103 3.62 0.56 -18.06
N THR A 104 3.68 1.15 -19.24
CA THR A 104 3.04 0.60 -20.44
C THR A 104 4.16 0.07 -21.30
N ILE A 105 4.25 -1.26 -21.46
CA ILE A 105 5.18 -1.84 -22.43
C ILE A 105 4.53 -1.67 -23.81
N GLU A 106 4.98 -0.68 -24.58
CA GLU A 106 4.68 -0.66 -26.01
C GLU A 106 5.42 -1.83 -26.67
N GLU A 107 4.68 -2.79 -27.24
CA GLU A 107 5.27 -3.80 -28.11
C GLU A 107 5.87 -3.08 -29.34
N VAL A 108 7.20 -2.93 -29.35
CA VAL A 108 7.91 -2.52 -30.55
C VAL A 108 7.80 -3.66 -31.55
N LYS A 109 6.80 -3.60 -32.44
CA LYS A 109 6.75 -4.49 -33.61
C LYS A 109 8.01 -4.22 -34.42
N ALA A 110 8.94 -5.18 -34.39
CA ALA A 110 10.08 -5.19 -35.29
C ALA A 110 9.56 -5.04 -36.72
N LYS A 111 9.93 -3.96 -37.39
CA LYS A 111 9.73 -3.83 -38.83
C LYS A 111 10.65 -4.86 -39.49
N ILE A 112 10.07 -6.00 -39.86
CA ILE A 112 10.66 -6.93 -40.83
C ILE A 112 10.39 -6.37 -42.23
#